data_AF-A0A2V7MMS1-F1
#
_entry.id   AF-A0A2V7MMS1-F1
#
_cell.length_a   1.000
_cell.length_b   1.000
_cell.length_c   1.000
_cell.angle_alpha   90.00
_cell.angle_beta   90.00
_cell.angle_gamma   90.00
#
_symmetry.space_group_name_H-M   'P 1'
#
loop_
_entity.id
_entity.type
_entity.pdbx_description
1 polymer ?
#
loop_
_entity_poly.entity_id
_entity_poly.type
_entity_poly.pdbx_seq_one_letter_code
_entity_poly.pdbx_strand_id
1 'polypeptide(L)'
;MRIALVSDTYTPQVNGVTTVVARIVHVLRAFGHEVVVVAPRYPANGKATESPTGELRVPSAPFPPYPAIRLSMPRFGTVASFLDAFEPDVVHVATEGPLGLTGRRYAVKHHVPLVTSYHTNFPQYARHYGAGIAEPLVWKWLRWFHRPAVLTQTPGEAVRDELEHRGIGRPVVWGRGVDTKHFHPGRRSIGWRRWLAGGDDTAIVLHVGRLAPEKNMEALVTAWRAAHERAGQRATFVIAGEGPETRRLLTNLPWVRQLGFLDRGRLADVYASADICMLPSRTETCGLVALEAMASGLAVIAADAGGFRESIDNGRNGVLIAPDDATGFAAAILSLVIAPQRRAELGAAARVVAMARDVGPENLDLLQQYATASRGLSVDGAAPCAA
;
A
#
# COMPACT_ATOMS: atom_id res chain seq x y z
N MET A 1 24.38 8.58 -7.84
CA MET A 1 23.73 9.58 -6.96
C MET A 1 23.57 8.98 -5.58
N ARG A 2 23.69 9.81 -4.56
CA ARG A 2 23.49 9.52 -3.14
C ARG A 2 22.09 9.96 -2.74
N ILE A 3 21.24 9.01 -2.35
CA ILE A 3 19.83 9.26 -2.05
C ILE A 3 19.55 8.89 -0.60
N ALA A 4 19.09 9.85 0.18
CA ALA A 4 18.67 9.62 1.56
C ALA A 4 17.15 9.45 1.64
N LEU A 5 16.69 8.28 2.09
CA LEU A 5 15.26 8.02 2.27
C LEU A 5 14.90 8.08 3.75
N VAL A 6 13.88 8.87 4.10
CA VAL A 6 13.43 9.08 5.48
C VAL A 6 11.97 8.62 5.60
N SER A 7 11.71 7.68 6.51
CA SER A 7 10.37 7.10 6.68
C SER A 7 10.09 6.74 8.14
N ASP A 8 8.86 6.96 8.60
CA ASP A 8 8.33 6.51 9.89
C ASP A 8 7.85 5.06 9.85
N THR A 9 7.98 4.38 8.72
CA THR A 9 7.75 2.95 8.60
C THR A 9 8.70 2.29 7.60
N TYR A 10 9.31 1.19 8.01
CA TYR A 10 10.24 0.44 7.16
C TYR A 10 10.36 -1.01 7.64
N THR A 11 11.12 -1.83 6.93
CA THR A 11 11.36 -3.23 7.31
C THR A 11 11.97 -3.32 8.71
N PRO A 12 11.61 -4.32 9.53
CA PRO A 12 10.79 -5.49 9.21
C PRO A 12 9.26 -5.29 9.39
N GLN A 13 8.78 -4.09 9.71
CA GLN A 13 7.34 -3.87 9.85
C GLN A 13 6.64 -4.02 8.50
N VAL A 14 5.58 -4.83 8.43
CA VAL A 14 4.90 -5.09 7.15
C VAL A 14 3.62 -4.25 7.04
N ASN A 15 3.58 -3.39 6.02
CA ASN A 15 2.40 -2.66 5.57
C ASN A 15 2.63 -2.17 4.12
N GLY A 16 1.62 -1.51 3.54
CA GLY A 16 1.68 -0.98 2.19
C GLY A 16 2.83 0.01 1.98
N VAL A 17 2.98 0.99 2.88
CA VAL A 17 4.04 2.01 2.78
C VAL A 17 5.44 1.38 2.90
N THR A 18 5.66 0.44 3.82
CA THR A 18 6.94 -0.28 3.90
C THR A 18 7.26 -0.98 2.58
N THR A 19 6.27 -1.59 1.94
CA THR A 19 6.47 -2.32 0.67
C THR A 19 6.91 -1.36 -0.43
N VAL A 20 6.26 -0.20 -0.53
CA VAL A 20 6.58 0.84 -1.50
C VAL A 20 7.99 1.40 -1.24
N VAL A 21 8.31 1.75 0.01
CA VAL A 21 9.63 2.28 0.39
C VAL A 21 10.74 1.26 0.14
N ALA A 22 10.56 0.00 0.52
CA ALA A 22 11.52 -1.06 0.26
C ALA A 22 11.74 -1.28 -1.24
N ARG A 23 10.67 -1.17 -2.05
CA ARG A 23 10.78 -1.22 -3.51
C ARG A 23 11.60 -0.05 -4.06
N ILE A 24 11.36 1.18 -3.61
CA ILE A 24 12.17 2.35 -4.01
C ILE A 24 13.65 2.08 -3.76
N VAL A 25 13.99 1.68 -2.52
CA VAL A 25 15.38 1.38 -2.13
C VAL A 25 15.97 0.27 -3.01
N HIS A 26 15.23 -0.81 -3.24
CA HIS A 26 15.67 -1.91 -4.08
C HIS A 26 15.96 -1.48 -5.52
N VAL A 27 15.01 -0.77 -6.14
CA VAL A 27 15.16 -0.28 -7.52
C VAL A 27 16.35 0.67 -7.62
N LEU A 28 16.44 1.67 -6.76
CA LEU A 28 17.54 2.64 -6.80
C LEU A 28 18.91 1.94 -6.65
N ARG A 29 19.05 1.01 -5.70
CA ARG A 29 20.30 0.25 -5.52
C ARG A 29 20.61 -0.65 -6.70
N ALA A 30 19.60 -1.32 -7.27
CA ALA A 30 19.77 -2.19 -8.44
C ALA A 30 20.27 -1.43 -9.69
N PHE A 31 19.97 -0.12 -9.77
CA PHE A 31 20.46 0.77 -10.83
C PHE A 31 21.73 1.56 -10.42
N GLY A 32 22.45 1.12 -9.38
CA GLY A 32 23.76 1.65 -9.01
C GLY A 32 23.74 2.94 -8.18
N HIS A 33 22.59 3.36 -7.65
CA HIS A 33 22.52 4.48 -6.72
C HIS A 33 22.95 4.06 -5.31
N GLU A 34 23.63 4.95 -4.61
CA GLU A 34 23.91 4.81 -3.19
C GLU A 34 22.69 5.27 -2.41
N VAL A 35 22.15 4.41 -1.53
CA VAL A 35 20.91 4.70 -0.81
C VAL A 35 21.09 4.41 0.67
N VAL A 36 20.84 5.40 1.51
CA VAL A 36 20.71 5.25 2.97
C VAL A 36 19.26 5.42 3.40
N VAL A 37 18.91 4.78 4.51
CA VAL A 37 17.54 4.83 5.05
C VAL A 37 17.55 5.28 6.51
N VAL A 38 16.79 6.31 6.83
CA VAL A 38 16.48 6.72 8.20
C VAL A 38 15.09 6.21 8.55
N ALA A 39 15.02 5.27 9.49
CA ALA A 39 13.79 4.53 9.81
C ALA A 39 13.64 4.26 11.32
N PRO A 40 12.45 3.86 11.80
CA PRO A 40 12.28 3.48 13.20
C PRO A 40 13.08 2.22 13.52
N ARG A 41 13.53 2.14 14.78
CA ARG A 41 14.07 0.92 15.40
C ARG A 41 12.93 0.07 15.93
N TYR A 42 12.79 -1.14 15.41
CA TYR A 42 11.83 -2.14 15.90
C TYR A 42 12.52 -3.10 16.89
N PRO A 43 11.78 -3.81 17.75
CA PRO A 43 12.36 -4.76 18.69
C PRO A 43 13.28 -5.80 18.03
N ALA A 44 12.94 -6.24 16.81
CA ALA A 44 13.70 -7.21 16.03
C ALA A 44 15.05 -6.68 15.50
N ASN A 45 15.29 -5.36 15.49
CA ASN A 45 16.54 -4.77 14.99
C ASN A 45 17.68 -4.79 16.03
N GLY A 46 17.42 -5.24 17.27
CA GLY A 46 18.38 -5.11 18.36
C GLY A 46 18.59 -3.65 18.78
N LYS A 47 19.74 -3.35 19.39
CA LYS A 47 20.06 -1.99 19.91
C LYS A 47 20.89 -1.14 18.95
N ALA A 48 21.50 -1.73 17.92
CA ALA A 48 22.35 -1.03 16.97
C ALA A 48 21.57 0.12 16.30
N THR A 49 22.18 1.31 16.31
CA THR A 49 21.62 2.51 15.69
C THR A 49 21.98 2.60 14.21
N GLU A 50 23.11 2.03 13.81
CA GLU A 50 23.52 1.97 12.41
C GLU A 50 23.58 0.51 11.95
N SER A 51 23.00 0.25 10.79
CA SER A 51 23.08 -1.05 10.12
C SER A 51 24.29 -1.08 9.17
N PRO A 52 24.96 -2.24 8.98
CA PRO A 52 25.94 -2.44 7.92
C PRO A 52 25.41 -2.11 6.52
N THR A 53 24.08 -2.08 6.34
CA THR A 53 23.39 -1.75 5.08
C THR A 53 23.16 -0.24 4.87
N GLY A 54 23.79 0.63 5.66
CA GLY A 54 23.67 2.09 5.54
C GLY A 54 22.33 2.63 6.05
N GLU A 55 21.87 2.16 7.21
CA GLU A 55 20.59 2.58 7.79
C GLU A 55 20.77 3.22 9.17
N LEU A 56 20.08 4.32 9.43
CA LEU A 56 19.95 4.90 10.76
C LEU A 56 18.62 4.47 11.39
N ARG A 57 18.68 3.66 12.45
CA ARG A 57 17.53 3.15 13.22
C ARG A 57 17.27 4.02 14.44
N VAL A 58 16.24 4.85 14.34
CA VAL A 58 15.86 5.85 15.34
C VAL A 58 14.98 5.22 16.43
N PRO A 59 15.22 5.49 17.73
CA PRO A 59 14.36 5.00 18.80
C PRO A 59 12.88 5.31 18.54
N SER A 60 12.02 4.32 18.83
CA SER A 60 10.57 4.47 18.71
C SER A 60 9.84 3.80 19.87
N ALA A 61 8.59 4.21 20.09
CA ALA A 61 7.69 3.67 21.09
C ALA A 61 6.41 3.13 20.42
N PRO A 62 5.74 2.10 20.99
CA PRO A 62 4.43 1.69 20.48
C PRO A 62 3.41 2.81 20.64
N PHE A 63 2.57 3.03 19.64
CA PHE A 63 1.43 3.94 19.75
C PHE A 63 0.34 3.28 20.60
N PRO A 64 -0.11 3.85 21.74
CA PRO A 64 -0.99 3.14 22.67
C PRO A 64 -2.29 2.58 22.06
N PRO A 65 -3.02 3.32 21.20
CA PRO A 65 -4.23 2.78 20.55
C PRO A 65 -3.95 1.64 19.56
N TYR A 66 -2.76 1.62 18.96
CA TYR A 66 -2.33 0.61 17.99
C TYR A 66 -0.83 0.30 18.19
N PRO A 67 -0.46 -0.59 19.14
CA PRO A 67 0.94 -0.84 19.49
C PRO A 67 1.82 -1.36 18.34
N ALA A 68 1.19 -1.92 17.30
CA ALA A 68 1.83 -2.32 16.05
C ALA A 68 2.37 -1.13 15.23
N ILE A 69 1.81 0.08 15.43
CA ILE A 69 2.35 1.34 14.90
C ILE A 69 3.40 1.84 15.88
N ARG A 70 4.56 2.22 15.36
CA ARG A 70 5.69 2.72 16.13
C ARG A 70 5.83 4.22 15.86
N LEU A 71 5.81 5.02 16.92
CA LEU A 71 6.09 6.44 16.83
C LEU A 71 7.58 6.67 17.04
N SER A 72 8.25 7.17 15.99
CA SER A 72 9.65 7.54 16.05
C SER A 72 9.86 8.75 16.95
N MET A 73 10.97 8.76 17.70
CA MET A 73 11.39 9.86 18.55
C MET A 73 12.74 10.40 18.06
N PRO A 74 12.78 11.05 16.88
CA PRO A 74 14.03 11.51 16.30
C PRO A 74 14.61 12.71 17.05
N ARG A 75 15.94 12.73 17.16
CA ARG A 75 16.70 13.94 17.48
C ARG A 75 17.24 14.49 16.17
N PHE A 76 16.89 15.74 15.85
CA PHE A 76 17.31 16.37 14.60
C PHE A 76 18.83 16.32 14.41
N GLY A 77 19.62 16.59 15.46
CA GLY A 77 21.09 16.53 15.39
C GLY A 77 21.61 15.16 14.95
N THR A 78 21.06 14.06 15.48
CA THR A 78 21.47 12.70 15.10
C THR A 78 21.15 12.41 13.63
N VAL A 79 19.94 12.76 13.18
CA VAL A 79 19.53 12.56 11.78
C VAL A 79 20.38 13.44 10.86
N ALA A 80 20.60 14.71 11.22
CA ALA A 80 21.39 15.64 10.43
C ALA A 80 22.84 15.19 10.30
N SER A 81 23.52 14.81 11.38
CA SER A 81 24.91 14.34 11.33
C SER A 81 25.08 13.08 10.47
N PHE A 82 24.12 12.15 10.52
CA PHE A 82 24.13 10.97 9.66
C PHE A 82 23.96 11.35 8.18
N LEU A 83 23.05 12.27 7.88
CA LEU A 83 22.84 12.75 6.51
C LEU A 83 24.01 13.61 6.01
N ASP A 84 24.64 14.41 6.86
CA ASP A 84 25.83 15.20 6.52
C ASP A 84 27.01 14.29 6.15
N ALA A 85 27.24 13.20 6.90
CA ALA A 85 28.25 12.21 6.54
C ALA A 85 27.93 11.51 5.20
N PHE A 86 26.65 11.40 4.86
CA PHE A 86 26.19 10.80 3.61
C PHE A 86 26.04 11.79 2.44
N GLU A 87 26.21 13.10 2.64
CA GLU A 87 26.09 14.18 1.61
C GLU A 87 25.10 13.84 0.47
N PRO A 88 23.80 13.74 0.75
CA PRO A 88 22.82 13.28 -0.24
C PRO A 88 22.63 14.29 -1.37
N ASP A 89 22.56 13.78 -2.60
CA ASP A 89 22.12 14.54 -3.78
C ASP A 89 20.60 14.80 -3.75
N VAL A 90 19.83 13.93 -3.08
CA VAL A 90 18.37 14.04 -2.92
C VAL A 90 17.96 13.45 -1.57
N VAL A 91 17.04 14.14 -0.88
CA VAL A 91 16.35 13.61 0.30
C VAL A 91 14.92 13.26 -0.10
N HIS A 92 14.53 11.99 0.05
CA HIS A 92 13.15 11.55 -0.11
C HIS A 92 12.50 11.27 1.25
N VAL A 93 11.51 12.09 1.63
CA VAL A 93 10.64 11.86 2.78
C VAL A 93 9.37 11.08 2.39
N ALA A 94 9.30 9.81 2.78
CA ALA A 94 8.23 8.91 2.37
C ALA A 94 6.97 8.94 3.26
N THR A 95 7.04 9.60 4.42
CA THR A 95 5.94 9.71 5.40
C THR A 95 5.98 11.05 6.10
N GLU A 96 4.83 11.55 6.51
CA GLU A 96 4.64 12.89 7.08
C GLU A 96 4.79 12.93 8.61
N GLY A 97 5.25 11.84 9.23
CA GLY A 97 5.44 11.71 10.67
C GLY A 97 6.69 12.44 11.23
N PRO A 98 7.05 12.14 12.50
CA PRO A 98 8.19 12.78 13.17
C PRO A 98 9.51 12.64 12.42
N LEU A 99 9.82 11.47 11.84
CA LEU A 99 11.02 11.32 11.02
C LEU A 99 10.90 12.15 9.75
N GLY A 100 9.74 12.12 9.10
CA GLY A 100 9.48 12.94 7.93
C GLY A 100 9.74 14.42 8.15
N LEU A 101 9.29 14.97 9.29
CA LEU A 101 9.56 16.35 9.69
C LEU A 101 11.07 16.63 9.83
N THR A 102 11.85 15.69 10.38
CA THR A 102 13.31 15.86 10.48
C THR A 102 14.01 15.80 9.13
N GLY A 103 13.63 14.88 8.23
CA GLY A 103 14.16 14.80 6.87
C GLY A 103 13.82 16.04 6.04
N ARG A 104 12.56 16.50 6.11
CA ARG A 104 12.11 17.75 5.48
C ARG A 104 12.91 18.95 5.99
N ARG A 105 13.08 19.06 7.31
CA ARG A 105 13.85 20.16 7.94
C ARG A 105 15.31 20.14 7.48
N TYR A 106 15.91 18.96 7.36
CA TYR A 106 17.29 18.80 6.88
C TYR A 106 17.42 19.29 5.43
N ALA A 107 16.59 18.78 4.53
CA ALA A 107 16.63 19.12 3.10
C ALA A 107 16.49 20.63 2.87
N VAL A 108 15.52 21.27 3.54
CA VAL A 108 15.30 22.72 3.44
C VAL A 108 16.49 23.52 4.00
N LYS A 109 17.04 23.13 5.14
CA LYS A 109 18.15 23.86 5.79
C LYS A 109 19.46 23.74 5.00
N HIS A 110 19.71 22.60 4.37
CA HIS A 110 20.95 22.31 3.64
C HIS A 110 20.82 22.50 2.13
N HIS A 111 19.68 23.03 1.65
CA HIS A 111 19.40 23.25 0.22
C HIS A 111 19.57 21.98 -0.63
N VAL A 112 19.19 20.82 -0.09
CA VAL A 112 19.18 19.53 -0.82
C VAL A 112 17.79 19.34 -1.45
N PRO A 113 17.68 18.87 -2.71
CA PRO A 113 16.39 18.63 -3.35
C PRO A 113 15.54 17.67 -2.51
N LEU A 114 14.31 18.10 -2.23
CA LEU A 114 13.36 17.35 -1.43
C LEU A 114 12.33 16.65 -2.33
N VAL A 115 12.28 15.33 -2.28
CA VAL A 115 11.16 14.53 -2.78
C VAL A 115 10.28 14.16 -1.59
N THR A 116 8.96 14.17 -1.76
CA THR A 116 8.03 13.66 -0.74
C THR A 116 7.11 12.61 -1.35
N SER A 117 6.58 11.70 -0.53
CA SER A 117 5.47 10.81 -0.92
C SER A 117 4.22 11.07 -0.10
N TYR A 118 3.06 10.85 -0.71
CA TYR A 118 1.75 10.83 -0.05
C TYR A 118 1.11 9.45 -0.21
N HIS A 119 1.27 8.57 0.78
CA HIS A 119 0.75 7.20 0.73
C HIS A 119 -0.38 6.92 1.73
N THR A 120 -0.55 7.79 2.72
CA THR A 120 -1.56 7.64 3.78
C THR A 120 -2.53 8.80 3.69
N ASN A 121 -3.81 8.51 3.42
CA ASN A 121 -4.85 9.54 3.40
C ASN A 121 -5.26 9.92 4.83
N PHE A 122 -4.37 10.64 5.55
CA PHE A 122 -4.62 11.12 6.91
C PHE A 122 -5.95 11.89 7.05
N PRO A 123 -6.37 12.74 6.09
CA PRO A 123 -7.68 13.38 6.10
C PRO A 123 -8.85 12.37 6.16
N GLN A 124 -8.84 11.32 5.34
CA GLN A 124 -9.86 10.26 5.39
C GLN A 124 -9.80 9.46 6.68
N TYR A 125 -8.60 9.16 7.20
CA TYR A 125 -8.46 8.51 8.51
C TYR A 125 -9.01 9.38 9.64
N ALA A 126 -8.74 10.70 9.63
CA ALA A 126 -9.26 11.63 10.63
C ALA A 126 -10.80 11.62 10.65
N ARG A 127 -11.47 11.59 9.49
CA ARG A 127 -12.93 11.41 9.41
C ARG A 127 -13.37 10.08 10.02
N HIS A 128 -12.68 8.98 9.70
CA HIS A 128 -13.01 7.64 10.18
C HIS A 128 -12.83 7.47 11.70
N TYR A 129 -11.85 8.16 12.28
CA TYR A 129 -11.55 8.13 13.73
C TYR A 129 -12.23 9.27 14.52
N GLY A 130 -13.26 9.92 13.97
CA GLY A 130 -14.07 10.90 14.69
C GLY A 130 -13.44 12.30 14.82
N ALA A 131 -12.32 12.57 14.16
CA ALA A 131 -11.63 13.85 14.11
C ALA A 131 -11.92 14.64 12.81
N GLY A 132 -13.06 14.40 12.14
CA GLY A 132 -13.40 15.03 10.86
C GLY A 132 -13.42 16.56 10.87
N ILE A 133 -13.71 17.18 12.02
CA ILE A 133 -13.67 18.64 12.22
C ILE A 133 -12.26 19.21 12.00
N ALA A 134 -11.21 18.42 12.22
CA ALA A 134 -9.82 18.83 12.02
C ALA A 134 -9.36 18.75 10.56
N GLU A 135 -10.17 18.23 9.63
CA GLU A 135 -9.76 18.01 8.24
C GLU A 135 -9.19 19.27 7.54
N PRO A 136 -9.79 20.47 7.63
CA PRO A 136 -9.21 21.66 7.01
C PRO A 136 -7.82 22.01 7.56
N LEU A 137 -7.59 21.76 8.84
CA LEU A 137 -6.30 21.97 9.49
C LEU A 137 -5.27 20.94 9.01
N VAL A 138 -5.68 19.68 8.84
CA VAL A 138 -4.82 18.62 8.27
C VAL A 138 -4.39 19.00 6.86
N TRP A 139 -5.31 19.46 6.00
CA TRP A 139 -4.95 19.92 4.65
C TRP A 139 -4.03 21.15 4.65
N LYS A 140 -4.24 22.09 5.58
CA LYS A 140 -3.33 23.24 5.74
C LYS A 140 -1.92 22.78 6.13
N TRP A 141 -1.81 21.81 7.04
CA TRP A 141 -0.54 21.25 7.44
C TRP A 141 0.13 20.44 6.33
N LEU A 142 -0.61 19.61 5.59
CA LEU A 142 -0.10 18.85 4.45
C LEU A 142 0.45 19.79 3.36
N ARG A 143 -0.27 20.86 3.02
CA ARG A 143 0.25 21.90 2.11
C ARG A 143 1.57 22.48 2.57
N TRP A 144 1.68 22.85 3.85
CA TRP A 144 2.94 23.34 4.41
C TRP A 144 4.05 22.29 4.36
N PHE A 145 3.72 21.03 4.65
CA PHE A 145 4.67 19.93 4.67
C PHE A 145 5.27 19.69 3.28
N HIS A 146 4.44 19.58 2.25
CA HIS A 146 4.87 19.27 0.89
C HIS A 146 5.38 20.48 0.10
N ARG A 147 5.07 21.72 0.50
CA ARG A 147 5.47 22.96 -0.21
C ARG A 147 6.93 23.02 -0.70
N PRO A 148 7.97 22.65 0.10
CA PRO A 148 9.35 22.73 -0.35
C PRO A 148 9.79 21.58 -1.28
N ALA A 149 8.91 20.60 -1.55
CA ALA A 149 9.27 19.45 -2.37
C ALA A 149 9.38 19.84 -3.85
N VAL A 150 10.41 19.33 -4.53
CA VAL A 150 10.57 19.49 -5.98
C VAL A 150 9.54 18.67 -6.75
N LEU A 151 9.07 17.57 -6.16
CA LEU A 151 7.93 16.75 -6.59
C LEU A 151 7.34 15.98 -5.40
N THR A 152 6.07 15.61 -5.51
CA THR A 152 5.35 14.78 -4.52
C THR A 152 4.85 13.50 -5.18
N GLN A 153 5.40 12.34 -4.82
CA GLN A 153 4.94 11.05 -5.34
C GLN A 153 3.57 10.68 -4.76
N THR A 154 2.64 10.28 -5.63
CA THR A 154 1.31 9.81 -5.25
C THR A 154 1.07 8.40 -5.80
N PRO A 155 0.20 7.60 -5.15
CA PRO A 155 -0.08 6.22 -5.54
C PRO A 155 -1.12 6.10 -6.66
N GLY A 156 -1.63 7.20 -7.23
CA GLY A 156 -2.70 7.14 -8.22
C GLY A 156 -3.12 8.48 -8.79
N GLU A 157 -3.86 8.44 -9.91
CA GLU A 157 -4.36 9.66 -10.57
C GLU A 157 -5.36 10.38 -9.66
N ALA A 158 -6.27 9.63 -9.02
CA ALA A 158 -7.29 10.24 -8.19
C ALA A 158 -6.67 11.02 -7.02
N VAL A 159 -5.60 10.48 -6.43
CA VAL A 159 -4.85 11.15 -5.37
C VAL A 159 -4.03 12.31 -5.93
N ARG A 160 -3.41 12.17 -7.11
CA ARG A 160 -2.72 13.28 -7.78
C ARG A 160 -3.68 14.46 -7.96
N ASP A 161 -4.84 14.22 -8.56
CA ASP A 161 -5.84 15.24 -8.86
C ASP A 161 -6.38 15.89 -7.57
N GLU A 162 -6.58 15.11 -6.52
CA GLU A 162 -6.94 15.63 -5.19
C GLU A 162 -5.83 16.55 -4.65
N LEU A 163 -4.55 16.14 -4.69
CA LEU A 163 -3.45 16.97 -4.23
C LEU A 163 -3.33 18.27 -5.04
N GLU A 164 -3.47 18.21 -6.37
CA GLU A 164 -3.46 19.40 -7.23
C GLU A 164 -4.59 20.36 -6.85
N HIS A 165 -5.82 19.85 -6.74
CA HIS A 165 -6.98 20.65 -6.36
C HIS A 165 -6.83 21.28 -4.96
N ARG A 166 -6.15 20.58 -4.06
CA ARG A 166 -5.86 21.06 -2.70
C ARG A 166 -4.64 21.98 -2.63
N GLY A 167 -3.99 22.29 -3.75
CA GLY A 167 -2.84 23.19 -3.80
C GLY A 167 -1.55 22.59 -3.24
N ILE A 168 -1.42 21.26 -3.26
CA ILE A 168 -0.16 20.56 -2.98
C ILE A 168 0.55 20.39 -4.33
N GLY A 169 1.66 21.11 -4.49
CA GLY A 169 2.31 21.29 -5.78
C GLY A 169 3.10 20.07 -6.27
N ARG A 170 3.13 19.94 -7.60
CA ARG A 170 3.96 18.98 -8.37
C ARG A 170 3.72 17.50 -8.00
N PRO A 171 2.46 17.05 -7.85
CA PRO A 171 2.21 15.64 -7.63
C PRO A 171 2.53 14.85 -8.90
N VAL A 172 3.29 13.77 -8.75
CA VAL A 172 3.62 12.84 -9.84
C VAL A 172 3.24 11.46 -9.41
N VAL A 173 2.69 10.66 -10.32
CA VAL A 173 2.26 9.33 -9.93
C VAL A 173 3.42 8.35 -9.99
N TRP A 174 3.55 7.53 -8.95
CA TRP A 174 4.46 6.39 -8.94
C TRP A 174 3.97 5.31 -7.96
N GLY A 175 4.31 4.04 -8.25
CA GLY A 175 4.10 2.95 -7.29
C GLY A 175 2.75 2.24 -7.42
N ARG A 176 2.15 2.25 -8.63
CA ARG A 176 0.93 1.52 -8.97
C ARG A 176 1.18 0.14 -9.54
N GLY A 177 2.44 -0.22 -9.76
CA GLY A 177 2.79 -1.43 -10.45
C GLY A 177 2.65 -2.67 -9.57
N VAL A 178 2.31 -3.78 -10.21
CA VAL A 178 2.34 -5.12 -9.61
C VAL A 178 3.47 -5.92 -10.25
N ASP A 179 4.20 -6.67 -9.43
CA ASP A 179 5.23 -7.58 -9.93
C ASP A 179 4.55 -8.80 -10.57
N THR A 180 4.33 -8.75 -11.89
CA THR A 180 3.61 -9.81 -12.61
C THR A 180 4.43 -11.06 -12.84
N LYS A 181 5.74 -11.00 -12.57
CA LYS A 181 6.62 -12.17 -12.52
C LYS A 181 6.49 -12.88 -11.18
N HIS A 182 6.27 -12.13 -10.10
CA HIS A 182 6.05 -12.69 -8.77
C HIS A 182 4.60 -13.15 -8.56
N PHE A 183 3.60 -12.40 -9.02
CA PHE A 183 2.19 -12.76 -8.97
C PHE A 183 1.70 -13.23 -10.34
N HIS A 184 1.51 -14.54 -10.49
CA HIS A 184 1.00 -15.12 -11.74
C HIS A 184 0.28 -16.47 -11.49
N PRO A 185 -0.70 -16.84 -12.34
CA PRO A 185 -1.44 -18.10 -12.24
C PRO A 185 -0.56 -19.34 -12.27
N GLY A 186 0.64 -19.25 -12.87
CA GLY A 186 1.61 -20.34 -12.91
C GLY A 186 2.16 -20.76 -11.54
N ARG A 187 1.91 -19.98 -10.47
CA ARG A 187 2.23 -20.36 -9.08
C ARG A 187 1.17 -21.23 -8.41
N ARG A 188 0.10 -21.59 -9.14
CA ARG A 188 -0.98 -22.41 -8.61
C ARG A 188 -0.41 -23.70 -8.00
N SER A 189 -0.72 -23.92 -6.73
CA SER A 189 -0.27 -25.08 -5.98
C SER A 189 -1.42 -26.03 -5.73
N ILE A 190 -1.28 -27.27 -6.19
CA ILE A 190 -2.28 -28.34 -5.96
C ILE A 190 -2.47 -28.56 -4.45
N GLY A 191 -1.39 -28.50 -3.67
CA GLY A 191 -1.44 -28.65 -2.22
C GLY A 191 -2.26 -27.54 -1.53
N TRP A 192 -1.97 -26.28 -1.86
CA TRP A 192 -2.76 -25.15 -1.37
C TRP A 192 -4.22 -25.26 -1.80
N ARG A 193 -4.48 -25.54 -3.09
CA ARG A 193 -5.85 -25.68 -3.61
C ARG A 193 -6.62 -26.73 -2.82
N ARG A 194 -6.08 -27.95 -2.69
CA ARG A 194 -6.74 -29.07 -1.98
C ARG A 194 -7.00 -28.73 -0.52
N TRP A 195 -6.00 -28.17 0.18
CA TRP A 195 -6.14 -27.84 1.60
C TRP A 195 -7.14 -26.70 1.84
N LEU A 196 -7.17 -25.68 0.97
CA LEU A 196 -8.08 -24.55 1.10
C LEU A 196 -9.51 -24.89 0.69
N ALA A 197 -9.70 -25.61 -0.42
CA ALA A 197 -11.00 -25.88 -1.00
C ALA A 197 -11.88 -26.80 -0.15
N GLY A 198 -11.29 -27.87 0.39
CA GLY A 198 -12.07 -28.97 0.98
C GLY A 198 -12.76 -29.89 -0.04
N GLY A 199 -12.70 -29.59 -1.35
CA GLY A 199 -13.21 -30.41 -2.46
C GLY A 199 -12.84 -29.81 -3.83
N ASP A 200 -12.82 -30.61 -4.89
CA ASP A 200 -12.29 -30.20 -6.21
C ASP A 200 -13.18 -29.16 -6.92
N ASP A 201 -14.49 -29.18 -6.69
CA ASP A 201 -15.47 -28.24 -7.28
C ASP A 201 -15.77 -27.02 -6.38
N THR A 202 -15.07 -26.88 -5.24
CA THR A 202 -15.32 -25.78 -4.29
C THR A 202 -14.57 -24.51 -4.72
N ALA A 203 -15.29 -23.41 -4.96
CA ALA A 203 -14.70 -22.10 -5.20
C ALA A 203 -14.07 -21.52 -3.92
N ILE A 204 -12.85 -21.00 -4.01
CA ILE A 204 -12.17 -20.30 -2.93
C ILE A 204 -12.39 -18.80 -3.09
N VAL A 205 -13.08 -18.20 -2.13
CA VAL A 205 -13.17 -16.76 -1.94
C VAL A 205 -12.07 -16.32 -0.98
N LEU A 206 -11.21 -15.43 -1.42
CA LEU A 206 -10.03 -14.98 -0.69
C LEU A 206 -10.16 -13.51 -0.30
N HIS A 207 -9.89 -13.21 0.96
CA HIS A 207 -9.59 -11.85 1.41
C HIS A 207 -8.12 -11.75 1.81
N VAL A 208 -7.43 -10.71 1.33
CA VAL A 208 -6.04 -10.42 1.69
C VAL A 208 -5.93 -9.01 2.24
N GLY A 209 -5.30 -8.87 3.40
CA GLY A 209 -5.00 -7.57 3.98
C GLY A 209 -5.07 -7.54 5.50
N ARG A 210 -4.69 -6.40 6.07
CA ARG A 210 -4.78 -6.16 7.51
C ARG A 210 -6.24 -6.16 7.95
N LEU A 211 -6.60 -6.94 8.97
CA LEU A 211 -7.97 -7.02 9.49
C LEU A 211 -8.24 -5.84 10.43
N ALA A 212 -8.72 -4.73 9.88
CA ALA A 212 -8.93 -3.50 10.62
C ALA A 212 -10.22 -2.77 10.16
N PRO A 213 -10.77 -1.84 10.97
CA PRO A 213 -12.06 -1.20 10.69
C PRO A 213 -12.15 -0.54 9.30
N GLU A 214 -11.06 0.08 8.84
CA GLU A 214 -10.97 0.73 7.53
C GLU A 214 -11.20 -0.23 6.35
N LYS A 215 -10.95 -1.53 6.55
CA LYS A 215 -11.16 -2.58 5.54
C LYS A 215 -12.60 -3.09 5.48
N ASN A 216 -13.51 -2.54 6.29
CA ASN A 216 -14.93 -2.89 6.37
C ASN A 216 -15.17 -4.38 6.64
N MET A 217 -14.60 -4.87 7.74
CA MET A 217 -14.76 -6.28 8.15
C MET A 217 -16.21 -6.65 8.44
N GLU A 218 -17.05 -5.67 8.78
CA GLU A 218 -18.49 -5.88 8.97
C GLU A 218 -19.19 -6.26 7.65
N ALA A 219 -18.95 -5.51 6.57
CA ALA A 219 -19.47 -5.86 5.25
C ALA A 219 -18.95 -7.23 4.78
N LEU A 220 -17.68 -7.56 5.05
CA LEU A 220 -17.11 -8.88 4.78
C LEU A 220 -17.92 -10.00 5.47
N VAL A 221 -18.11 -9.88 6.79
CA VAL A 221 -18.81 -10.88 7.60
C VAL A 221 -20.25 -11.04 7.13
N THR A 222 -20.98 -9.94 6.95
CA THR A 222 -22.39 -9.95 6.54
C THR A 222 -22.55 -10.54 5.14
N ALA A 223 -21.73 -10.12 4.18
CA ALA A 223 -21.80 -10.60 2.81
C ALA A 223 -21.44 -12.09 2.71
N TRP A 224 -20.38 -12.54 3.39
CA TRP A 224 -19.99 -13.93 3.34
C TRP A 224 -21.02 -14.85 4.00
N ARG A 225 -21.63 -14.47 5.13
CA ARG A 225 -22.72 -15.27 5.73
C ARG A 225 -23.88 -15.45 4.74
N ALA A 226 -24.37 -14.37 4.17
CA ALA A 226 -25.47 -14.40 3.20
C ALA A 226 -25.12 -15.20 1.93
N ALA A 227 -23.88 -15.07 1.44
CA ALA A 227 -23.42 -15.87 0.31
C ALA A 227 -23.29 -17.36 0.68
N HIS A 228 -22.73 -17.67 1.84
CA HIS A 228 -22.50 -19.05 2.27
C HIS A 228 -23.79 -19.83 2.48
N GLU A 229 -24.84 -19.21 3.04
CA GLU A 229 -26.17 -19.82 3.20
C GLU A 229 -26.73 -20.37 1.88
N ARG A 230 -26.46 -19.70 0.76
CA ARG A 230 -26.94 -20.10 -0.58
C ARG A 230 -25.93 -20.92 -1.37
N ALA A 231 -24.63 -20.67 -1.19
CA ALA A 231 -23.56 -21.39 -1.87
C ALA A 231 -23.40 -22.81 -1.30
N GLY A 232 -23.55 -22.98 0.01
CA GLY A 232 -23.24 -24.22 0.72
C GLY A 232 -21.77 -24.62 0.53
N GLN A 233 -21.54 -25.91 0.28
CA GLN A 233 -20.20 -26.49 0.10
C GLN A 233 -19.52 -26.10 -1.24
N ARG A 234 -20.24 -25.42 -2.14
CA ARG A 234 -19.69 -24.95 -3.43
C ARG A 234 -18.70 -23.80 -3.25
N ALA A 235 -18.63 -23.18 -2.07
CA ALA A 235 -17.66 -22.14 -1.80
C ALA A 235 -17.11 -22.22 -0.38
N THR A 236 -15.85 -21.84 -0.23
CA THR A 236 -15.17 -21.63 1.05
C THR A 236 -14.54 -20.25 1.09
N PHE A 237 -14.24 -19.77 2.29
CA PHE A 237 -13.64 -18.45 2.49
C PHE A 237 -12.31 -18.55 3.23
N VAL A 238 -11.33 -17.86 2.69
CA VAL A 238 -9.94 -17.87 3.13
C VAL A 238 -9.51 -16.45 3.45
N ILE A 239 -8.82 -16.28 4.57
CA ILE A 239 -8.36 -14.98 5.05
C ILE A 239 -6.85 -15.04 5.23
N ALA A 240 -6.13 -14.25 4.42
CA ALA A 240 -4.69 -14.04 4.55
C ALA A 240 -4.44 -12.64 5.12
N GLY A 241 -4.16 -12.60 6.42
CA GLY A 241 -3.87 -11.38 7.16
C GLY A 241 -4.34 -11.43 8.60
N GLU A 242 -3.90 -10.43 9.36
CA GLU A 242 -4.23 -10.24 10.77
C GLU A 242 -4.43 -8.75 11.08
N GLY A 243 -5.06 -8.45 12.20
CA GLY A 243 -5.20 -7.11 12.71
C GLY A 243 -6.11 -7.03 13.92
N PRO A 244 -6.44 -5.81 14.37
CA PRO A 244 -7.29 -5.59 15.54
C PRO A 244 -8.66 -6.28 15.46
N GLU A 245 -9.22 -6.42 14.26
CA GLU A 245 -10.53 -7.05 14.05
C GLU A 245 -10.47 -8.59 13.94
N THR A 246 -9.28 -9.20 13.96
CA THR A 246 -9.11 -10.67 13.79
C THR A 246 -10.04 -11.46 14.70
N ARG A 247 -10.01 -11.19 16.01
CA ARG A 247 -10.80 -11.95 16.98
C ARG A 247 -12.30 -11.83 16.71
N ARG A 248 -12.78 -10.61 16.48
CA ARG A 248 -14.19 -10.34 16.19
C ARG A 248 -14.64 -11.05 14.91
N LEU A 249 -13.81 -11.03 13.87
CA LEU A 249 -14.11 -11.70 12.61
C LEU A 249 -14.26 -13.20 12.82
N LEU A 250 -13.30 -13.86 13.48
CA LEU A 250 -13.32 -15.31 13.68
C LEU A 250 -14.42 -15.77 14.63
N THR A 251 -14.79 -14.94 15.62
CA THR A 251 -15.98 -15.22 16.44
C THR A 251 -17.25 -15.24 15.59
N ASN A 252 -17.33 -14.40 14.57
CA ASN A 252 -18.49 -14.35 13.67
C ASN A 252 -18.45 -15.39 12.54
N LEU A 253 -17.25 -15.81 12.14
CA LEU A 253 -17.00 -16.73 11.03
C LEU A 253 -16.03 -17.84 11.44
N PRO A 254 -16.33 -18.69 12.45
CA PRO A 254 -15.37 -19.67 12.96
C PRO A 254 -15.01 -20.79 11.97
N TRP A 255 -15.77 -20.93 10.87
CA TRP A 255 -15.57 -21.95 9.84
C TRP A 255 -14.71 -21.47 8.65
N VAL A 256 -14.22 -20.23 8.65
CA VAL A 256 -13.32 -19.75 7.59
C VAL A 256 -11.88 -20.15 7.86
N ARG A 257 -11.09 -20.30 6.79
CA ARG A 257 -9.67 -20.64 6.93
C ARG A 257 -8.85 -19.38 7.12
N GLN A 258 -8.27 -19.20 8.29
CA GLN A 258 -7.36 -18.10 8.55
C GLN A 258 -5.91 -18.56 8.39
N LEU A 259 -5.15 -17.85 7.56
CA LEU A 259 -3.74 -18.14 7.27
C LEU A 259 -2.77 -17.28 8.09
N GLY A 260 -3.30 -16.26 8.76
CA GLY A 260 -2.49 -15.24 9.43
C GLY A 260 -1.67 -14.43 8.44
N PHE A 261 -0.55 -13.88 8.89
CA PHE A 261 0.39 -13.18 8.04
C PHE A 261 1.20 -14.16 7.17
N LEU A 262 1.26 -13.91 5.85
CA LEU A 262 2.06 -14.68 4.89
C LEU A 262 3.17 -13.81 4.30
N ASP A 263 4.35 -14.41 4.09
CA ASP A 263 5.37 -13.79 3.26
C ASP A 263 4.90 -13.68 1.80
N ARG A 264 5.54 -12.81 1.02
CA ARG A 264 5.11 -12.53 -0.37
C ARG A 264 5.13 -13.78 -1.25
N GLY A 265 6.03 -14.73 -1.03
CA GLY A 265 6.13 -15.95 -1.82
C GLY A 265 4.92 -16.86 -1.60
N ARG A 266 4.64 -17.18 -0.33
CA ARG A 266 3.44 -17.97 0.03
C ARG A 266 2.15 -17.26 -0.34
N LEU A 267 2.11 -15.93 -0.19
CA LEU A 267 0.94 -15.14 -0.57
C LEU A 267 0.65 -15.25 -2.08
N ALA A 268 1.67 -15.22 -2.93
CA ALA A 268 1.50 -15.39 -4.37
C ALA A 268 0.98 -16.80 -4.74
N ASP A 269 1.42 -17.85 -4.03
CA ASP A 269 0.90 -19.20 -4.21
C ASP A 269 -0.58 -19.30 -3.79
N VAL A 270 -0.97 -18.63 -2.70
CA VAL A 270 -2.36 -18.58 -2.22
C VAL A 270 -3.25 -17.83 -3.20
N TYR A 271 -2.82 -16.67 -3.71
CA TYR A 271 -3.55 -15.96 -4.77
C TYR A 271 -3.78 -16.89 -5.97
N ALA A 272 -2.70 -17.46 -6.55
CA ALA A 272 -2.82 -18.32 -7.74
C ALA A 272 -3.65 -19.61 -7.52
N SER A 273 -3.87 -19.99 -6.26
CA SER A 273 -4.67 -21.15 -5.87
C SER A 273 -6.11 -20.81 -5.47
N ALA A 274 -6.47 -19.54 -5.35
CA ALA A 274 -7.84 -19.09 -5.11
C ALA A 274 -8.58 -18.77 -6.43
N ASP A 275 -9.89 -18.50 -6.36
CA ASP A 275 -10.71 -18.26 -7.56
C ASP A 275 -11.35 -16.87 -7.58
N ILE A 276 -11.72 -16.33 -6.41
CA ILE A 276 -12.36 -15.02 -6.25
C ILE A 276 -11.60 -14.24 -5.17
N CYS A 277 -11.32 -12.96 -5.37
CA CYS A 277 -10.81 -12.08 -4.33
C CYS A 277 -11.87 -11.05 -3.91
N MET A 278 -12.16 -10.95 -2.61
CA MET A 278 -13.14 -10.01 -2.05
C MET A 278 -12.43 -8.90 -1.25
N LEU A 279 -12.68 -7.64 -1.62
CA LEU A 279 -12.02 -6.46 -1.07
C LEU A 279 -13.04 -5.36 -0.71
N PRO A 280 -13.71 -5.42 0.46
CA PRO A 280 -14.80 -4.51 0.81
C PRO A 280 -14.33 -3.16 1.38
N SER A 281 -13.06 -2.79 1.17
CA SER A 281 -12.44 -1.65 1.86
C SER A 281 -13.05 -0.31 1.44
N ARG A 282 -13.46 0.50 2.43
CA ARG A 282 -14.05 1.83 2.18
C ARG A 282 -13.03 2.85 1.69
N THR A 283 -11.76 2.64 2.06
CA THR A 283 -10.67 3.53 1.71
C THR A 283 -9.49 2.71 1.19
N GLU A 284 -9.00 3.08 0.02
CA GLU A 284 -7.80 2.53 -0.60
C GLU A 284 -7.08 3.62 -1.38
N THR A 285 -5.76 3.70 -1.22
CA THR A 285 -4.94 4.67 -1.94
C THR A 285 -4.45 4.11 -3.27
N CYS A 286 -3.94 2.88 -3.28
CA CYS A 286 -3.41 2.23 -4.49
C CYS A 286 -4.18 0.95 -4.89
N GLY A 287 -4.82 0.28 -3.93
CA GLY A 287 -5.48 -1.00 -4.19
C GLY A 287 -4.51 -2.12 -4.64
N LEU A 288 -3.26 -2.13 -4.19
CA LEU A 288 -2.23 -3.11 -4.61
C LEU A 288 -2.71 -4.57 -4.48
N VAL A 289 -3.45 -4.90 -3.42
CA VAL A 289 -4.02 -6.23 -3.21
C VAL A 289 -4.98 -6.66 -4.34
N ALA A 290 -5.71 -5.70 -4.94
CA ALA A 290 -6.51 -5.99 -6.12
C ALA A 290 -5.61 -6.31 -7.32
N LEU A 291 -4.56 -5.52 -7.56
CA LEU A 291 -3.63 -5.77 -8.66
C LEU A 291 -2.88 -7.11 -8.51
N GLU A 292 -2.48 -7.49 -7.30
CA GLU A 292 -1.87 -8.79 -7.00
C GLU A 292 -2.82 -9.95 -7.31
N ALA A 293 -4.10 -9.83 -6.92
CA ALA A 293 -5.15 -10.79 -7.25
C ALA A 293 -5.41 -10.86 -8.77
N MET A 294 -5.53 -9.70 -9.43
CA MET A 294 -5.74 -9.60 -10.87
C MET A 294 -4.56 -10.22 -11.65
N ALA A 295 -3.32 -9.91 -11.26
CA ALA A 295 -2.11 -10.49 -11.86
C ALA A 295 -2.09 -12.02 -11.73
N SER A 296 -2.58 -12.54 -10.60
CA SER A 296 -2.70 -13.96 -10.32
C SER A 296 -3.89 -14.64 -11.02
N GLY A 297 -4.72 -13.89 -11.74
CA GLY A 297 -5.84 -14.40 -12.55
C GLY A 297 -7.15 -14.63 -11.80
N LEU A 298 -7.33 -14.02 -10.63
CA LEU A 298 -8.57 -14.14 -9.85
C LEU A 298 -9.62 -13.17 -10.38
N ALA A 299 -10.89 -13.55 -10.29
CA ALA A 299 -11.97 -12.58 -10.41
C ALA A 299 -12.00 -11.71 -9.13
N VAL A 300 -12.00 -10.39 -9.29
CA VAL A 300 -12.00 -9.46 -8.15
C VAL A 300 -13.38 -8.86 -7.94
N ILE A 301 -13.87 -8.91 -6.71
CA ILE A 301 -15.03 -8.18 -6.22
C ILE A 301 -14.51 -7.15 -5.20
N ALA A 302 -14.63 -5.87 -5.52
CA ALA A 302 -14.10 -4.80 -4.69
C ALA A 302 -15.17 -3.75 -4.40
N ALA A 303 -14.96 -3.00 -3.32
CA ALA A 303 -15.75 -1.79 -3.08
C ALA A 303 -15.49 -0.76 -4.19
N ASP A 304 -16.53 -0.05 -4.59
CA ASP A 304 -16.46 1.07 -5.52
C ASP A 304 -15.88 2.30 -4.82
N ALA A 305 -14.59 2.22 -4.47
CA ALA A 305 -13.90 3.21 -3.67
C ALA A 305 -12.41 3.30 -3.98
N GLY A 306 -11.88 4.52 -3.88
CA GLY A 306 -10.44 4.80 -3.90
C GLY A 306 -9.71 4.17 -5.08
N GLY A 307 -8.52 3.62 -4.82
CA GLY A 307 -7.63 3.02 -5.81
C GLY A 307 -8.21 1.85 -6.60
N PHE A 308 -9.29 1.20 -6.14
CA PHE A 308 -9.92 0.11 -6.91
C PHE A 308 -10.55 0.59 -8.22
N ARG A 309 -11.08 1.81 -8.25
CA ARG A 309 -11.65 2.43 -9.46
C ARG A 309 -10.60 2.67 -10.54
N GLU A 310 -9.33 2.76 -10.16
CA GLU A 310 -8.26 2.95 -11.14
C GLU A 310 -7.96 1.67 -11.90
N SER A 311 -8.12 0.47 -11.31
CA SER A 311 -7.77 -0.81 -11.94
C SER A 311 -8.96 -1.63 -12.42
N ILE A 312 -10.16 -1.40 -11.86
CA ILE A 312 -11.34 -2.21 -12.13
C ILE A 312 -12.38 -1.42 -12.94
N ASP A 313 -12.69 -1.93 -14.12
CA ASP A 313 -13.82 -1.57 -14.95
C ASP A 313 -14.98 -2.56 -14.68
N ASN A 314 -16.04 -2.04 -14.05
CA ASN A 314 -17.11 -2.85 -13.48
C ASN A 314 -17.79 -3.73 -14.54
N GLY A 315 -17.86 -5.03 -14.26
CA GLY A 315 -18.43 -6.03 -15.16
C GLY A 315 -17.52 -6.41 -16.34
N ARG A 316 -16.35 -5.81 -16.50
CA ARG A 316 -15.41 -6.14 -17.60
C ARG A 316 -14.19 -6.91 -17.12
N ASN A 317 -13.53 -6.43 -16.07
CA ASN A 317 -12.33 -7.06 -15.50
C ASN A 317 -12.41 -7.23 -13.97
N GLY A 318 -13.59 -7.00 -13.39
CA GLY A 318 -13.90 -7.18 -11.98
C GLY A 318 -15.32 -6.71 -11.69
N VAL A 319 -15.72 -6.72 -10.42
CA VAL A 319 -17.04 -6.26 -9.97
C VAL A 319 -16.85 -5.21 -8.90
N LEU A 320 -17.44 -4.03 -9.10
CA LEU A 320 -17.46 -2.94 -8.14
C LEU A 320 -18.83 -2.88 -7.46
N ILE A 321 -18.82 -2.86 -6.13
CA ILE A 321 -20.01 -2.83 -5.28
C ILE A 321 -19.93 -1.61 -4.37
N ALA A 322 -21.04 -0.93 -4.10
CA ALA A 322 -21.03 0.19 -3.16
C ALA A 322 -20.43 -0.25 -1.80
N PRO A 323 -19.57 0.55 -1.14
CA PRO A 323 -18.79 0.08 0.01
C PRO A 323 -19.57 -0.53 1.17
N ASP A 324 -20.82 -0.10 1.36
CA ASP A 324 -21.71 -0.54 2.45
C ASP A 324 -22.83 -1.48 1.97
N ASP A 325 -22.79 -1.92 0.71
CA ASP A 325 -23.78 -2.84 0.14
C ASP A 325 -23.35 -4.30 0.32
N ALA A 326 -23.46 -4.80 1.55
CA ALA A 326 -23.16 -6.19 1.87
C ALA A 326 -24.01 -7.19 1.06
N THR A 327 -25.24 -6.81 0.69
CA THR A 327 -26.12 -7.64 -0.15
C THR A 327 -25.59 -7.74 -1.57
N GLY A 328 -25.11 -6.63 -2.15
CA GLY A 328 -24.44 -6.61 -3.45
C GLY A 328 -23.17 -7.47 -3.46
N PHE A 329 -22.35 -7.40 -2.41
CA PHE A 329 -21.19 -8.28 -2.27
C PHE A 329 -21.58 -9.75 -2.23
N ALA A 330 -22.60 -10.11 -1.44
CA ALA A 330 -23.10 -11.48 -1.35
C ALA A 330 -23.62 -11.99 -2.71
N ALA A 331 -24.39 -11.16 -3.42
CA ALA A 331 -24.92 -11.47 -4.74
C ALA A 331 -23.79 -11.65 -5.77
N ALA A 332 -22.78 -10.79 -5.76
CA ALA A 332 -21.61 -10.89 -6.63
C ALA A 332 -20.83 -12.19 -6.37
N ILE A 333 -20.55 -12.53 -5.10
CA ILE A 333 -19.88 -13.78 -4.73
C ILE A 333 -20.67 -14.96 -5.29
N LEU A 334 -21.98 -15.02 -5.03
CA LEU A 334 -22.84 -16.10 -5.49
C LEU A 334 -22.83 -16.24 -7.01
N SER A 335 -22.97 -15.12 -7.74
CA SER A 335 -22.95 -15.13 -9.20
C SER A 335 -21.67 -15.74 -9.76
N LEU A 336 -20.51 -15.44 -9.17
CA LEU A 336 -19.22 -15.96 -9.61
C LEU A 336 -18.95 -17.38 -9.11
N VAL A 337 -19.52 -17.80 -7.99
CA VAL A 337 -19.43 -19.19 -7.50
C VAL A 337 -20.17 -20.12 -8.47
N ILE A 338 -21.37 -19.76 -8.89
CA ILE A 338 -22.23 -20.61 -9.74
C ILE A 338 -21.90 -20.54 -11.24
N ALA A 339 -21.12 -19.57 -11.68
CA ALA A 339 -20.72 -19.40 -13.08
C ALA A 339 -19.19 -19.45 -13.27
N PRO A 340 -18.57 -20.65 -13.25
CA PRO A 340 -17.12 -20.82 -13.41
C PRO A 340 -16.54 -20.18 -14.68
N GLN A 341 -17.26 -20.23 -15.80
CA GLN A 341 -16.84 -19.64 -17.08
C GLN A 341 -16.73 -18.12 -16.94
N ARG A 342 -17.77 -17.48 -16.38
CA ARG A 342 -17.79 -16.04 -16.14
C ARG A 342 -16.67 -15.60 -15.19
N ARG A 343 -16.43 -16.39 -14.13
CA ARG A 343 -15.32 -16.18 -13.20
C ARG A 343 -13.96 -16.23 -13.92
N ALA A 344 -13.75 -17.22 -14.79
CA ALA A 344 -12.52 -17.34 -15.58
C ALA A 344 -12.33 -16.18 -16.57
N GLU A 345 -13.40 -15.73 -17.24
CA GLU A 345 -13.38 -14.57 -18.15
C GLU A 345 -12.95 -13.30 -17.42
N LEU A 346 -13.57 -13.02 -16.26
CA LEU A 346 -13.21 -11.85 -15.45
C LEU A 346 -11.76 -11.93 -14.97
N GLY A 347 -11.30 -13.10 -14.51
CA GLY A 347 -9.91 -13.31 -14.09
C GLY A 347 -8.90 -13.13 -15.22
N ALA A 348 -9.23 -13.56 -16.44
CA ALA A 348 -8.39 -13.35 -17.62
C ALA A 348 -8.32 -11.86 -18.01
N ALA A 349 -9.47 -11.17 -18.04
CA ALA A 349 -9.52 -9.74 -18.32
C ALA A 349 -8.80 -8.91 -17.25
N ALA A 350 -8.96 -9.27 -15.98
CA ALA A 350 -8.25 -8.70 -14.84
C ALA A 350 -6.73 -8.80 -15.05
N ARG A 351 -6.24 -9.99 -15.44
CA ARG A 351 -4.82 -10.23 -15.68
C ARG A 351 -4.25 -9.36 -16.79
N VAL A 352 -4.99 -9.14 -17.88
CA VAL A 352 -4.54 -8.25 -18.97
C VAL A 352 -4.28 -6.83 -18.43
N VAL A 353 -5.19 -6.30 -17.61
CA VAL A 353 -5.01 -4.97 -17.00
C VAL A 353 -3.84 -4.94 -16.02
N ALA A 354 -3.66 -5.99 -15.22
CA ALA A 354 -2.51 -6.09 -14.31
C ALA A 354 -1.17 -6.16 -15.06
N MET A 355 -1.11 -6.88 -16.19
CA MET A 355 0.09 -6.97 -17.04
C MET A 355 0.49 -5.64 -17.67
N ALA A 356 -0.48 -4.79 -18.00
CA ALA A 356 -0.21 -3.42 -18.46
C ALA A 356 0.35 -2.51 -17.34
N ARG A 357 0.32 -2.96 -16.09
CA ARG A 357 0.82 -2.27 -14.89
C ARG A 357 1.96 -3.03 -14.24
N ASP A 358 2.79 -3.70 -15.03
CA ASP A 358 3.99 -4.33 -14.49
C ASP A 358 4.93 -3.28 -13.87
N VAL A 359 5.68 -3.67 -12.84
CA VAL A 359 6.64 -2.79 -12.16
C VAL A 359 7.81 -2.35 -13.05
N GLY A 360 8.11 -3.06 -14.15
CA GLY A 360 9.24 -2.78 -15.04
C GLY A 360 9.25 -1.33 -15.57
N PRO A 361 8.24 -0.89 -16.33
CA PRO A 361 8.12 0.48 -16.81
C PRO A 361 8.20 1.54 -15.70
N GLU A 362 7.49 1.32 -14.59
CA GLU A 362 7.49 2.27 -13.46
C GLU A 362 8.87 2.44 -12.79
N ASN A 363 9.73 1.43 -12.88
CA ASN A 363 11.09 1.55 -12.34
C ASN A 363 11.88 2.59 -13.12
N LEU A 364 11.67 2.70 -14.44
CA LEU A 364 12.31 3.73 -15.27
C LEU A 364 11.75 5.12 -14.93
N ASP A 365 10.44 5.23 -14.74
CA ASP A 365 9.80 6.48 -14.31
C ASP A 365 10.35 6.95 -12.96
N LEU A 366 10.56 6.03 -12.00
CA LEU A 366 11.20 6.34 -10.72
C LEU A 366 12.56 7.00 -10.93
N LEU A 367 13.42 6.38 -11.73
CA LEU A 367 14.78 6.85 -11.98
C LEU A 367 14.76 8.22 -12.65
N GLN A 368 13.85 8.44 -13.60
CA GLN A 368 13.65 9.74 -14.24
C GLN A 368 13.18 10.82 -13.26
N GLN A 369 12.26 10.48 -12.36
CA GLN A 369 11.80 11.41 -11.31
C GLN A 369 12.96 11.83 -10.40
N TYR A 370 13.78 10.89 -9.95
CA TYR A 370 14.97 11.19 -9.13
C TYR A 370 16.04 11.99 -9.89
N ALA A 371 16.29 11.65 -11.16
CA ALA A 371 17.23 12.40 -12.00
C ALA A 371 16.72 13.82 -12.33
N THR A 372 15.41 14.03 -12.34
CA THR A 372 14.79 15.35 -12.48
C THR A 372 14.90 16.13 -11.18
N ALA A 373 14.63 15.47 -10.04
CA ALA A 373 14.75 16.07 -8.72
C ALA A 373 16.18 16.56 -8.42
N SER A 374 17.21 15.77 -8.76
CA SER A 374 18.61 16.17 -8.56
C SER A 374 19.04 17.36 -9.43
N ARG A 375 18.46 17.48 -10.64
CA ARG A 375 18.70 18.60 -11.56
C ARG A 375 17.86 19.84 -11.26
N GLY A 376 16.76 19.72 -10.53
CA GLY A 376 15.85 20.83 -10.22
C GLY A 376 16.50 21.99 -9.46
N LEU A 377 17.65 21.78 -8.79
CA LEU A 377 18.42 22.86 -8.17
C LEU A 377 19.30 23.63 -9.16
N SER A 378 19.62 23.09 -10.34
CA SER A 378 20.51 23.77 -11.29
C SER A 378 19.81 24.76 -12.22
N VAL A 379 18.46 24.82 -12.22
CA VAL A 379 17.68 25.71 -13.10
C VAL A 379 17.09 26.94 -12.36
N ASP A 380 16.88 26.86 -11.05
CA ASP A 380 16.33 27.99 -10.25
C ASP A 380 17.44 28.84 -9.57
N GLY A 381 18.60 28.96 -10.22
CA GLY A 381 19.66 29.91 -9.87
C GLY A 381 19.33 31.38 -10.20
N ALA A 382 18.07 31.80 -10.07
CA ALA A 382 17.65 33.18 -10.33
C ALA A 382 16.62 33.69 -9.29
N ALA A 383 17.17 34.41 -8.32
CA ALA A 383 16.58 35.43 -7.45
C ALA A 383 15.51 35.03 -6.40
N PRO A 384 15.66 35.47 -5.13
CA PRO A 384 14.58 35.48 -4.16
C PRO A 384 13.57 36.57 -4.55
N CYS A 385 12.30 36.19 -4.79
CA CYS A 385 11.25 37.17 -4.92
C CYS A 385 10.92 37.72 -3.51
N ALA A 386 11.47 38.90 -3.24
CA ALA A 386 11.12 39.74 -2.10
C ALA A 386 9.76 40.42 -2.36
N ALA A 387 8.81 40.21 -1.44
CA ALA A 387 7.84 41.18 -0.91
C ALA A 387 7.03 40.52 0.20
#